data_AF-A0A1I4IS61-F1
#
_entry.id   AF-A0A1I4IS61-F1
#
_cell.length_a   1.000
_cell.length_b   1.000
_cell.length_c   1.000
_cell.angle_alpha   90.00
_cell.angle_beta   90.00
_cell.angle_gamma   90.00
#
_symmetry.space_group_name_H-M   'P 1'
#
loop_
_entity.id
_entity.type
_entity.pdbx_description
1 polymer ?
#
loop_
_entity_poly.entity_id
_entity_poly.type
_entity_poly.pdbx_seq_one_letter_code
_entity_poly.pdbx_strand_id
1 'polypeptide(L)' 'MKTRHGAKLVELKRKLEEMVDEDTEIVLINRPSAYGEYSPYSFAESEEELLENVKNVVEN' A
#
# COMPACT_ATOMS: atom_id res chain seq x y z
N MET A 1 -15.84 14.79 8.27
CA MET A 1 -15.40 13.50 8.84
C MET A 1 -13.92 13.58 9.18
N LYS A 2 -13.53 13.46 10.45
CA LYS A 2 -12.11 13.24 10.80
C LYS A 2 -11.88 11.73 10.73
N THR A 3 -11.19 11.27 9.69
CA THR A 3 -10.73 9.88 9.62
C THR A 3 -9.79 9.64 10.80
N ARG A 4 -10.11 8.66 11.66
CA ARG A 4 -9.25 8.27 12.78
C ARG A 4 -8.07 7.45 12.21
N HIS A 5 -7.10 8.13 11.60
CA HIS A 5 -5.80 7.52 11.35
C HIS A 5 -5.09 7.31 12.69
N GLY A 6 -4.50 6.16 12.91
CA GLY A 6 -3.69 5.97 14.12
C GLY A 6 -2.93 4.68 14.12
N ALA A 7 -3.62 3.55 14.33
CA ALA A 7 -2.96 2.25 14.54
C ALA A 7 -3.03 1.36 13.29
N LYS A 8 -4.24 1.08 12.78
CA LYS A 8 -4.44 0.09 11.71
C LYS A 8 -3.63 0.38 10.44
N LEU A 9 -3.62 1.62 9.96
CA LEU A 9 -2.86 1.97 8.75
C LEU A 9 -1.34 1.91 8.98
N VAL A 10 -0.88 2.26 10.19
CA VAL A 10 0.55 2.17 10.52
C VAL A 10 0.98 0.71 10.60
N GLU A 11 0.16 -0.15 11.20
CA GLU A 11 0.38 -1.60 11.22
C GLU A 11 0.37 -2.19 9.81
N LEU A 12 -0.58 -1.79 8.96
CA LEU A 12 -0.63 -2.23 7.57
C LEU A 12 0.61 -1.79 6.79
N LYS A 13 1.03 -0.53 6.91
CA LYS A 13 2.26 -0.04 6.27
C LYS A 13 3.48 -0.84 6.71
N ARG A 14 3.64 -1.08 8.02
CA ARG A 14 4.77 -1.87 8.54
C ARG A 14 4.79 -3.29 7.97
N LYS A 15 3.63 -3.96 7.92
CA LYS A 15 3.52 -5.28 7.30
C LYS A 15 3.95 -5.26 5.83
N LEU A 16 3.52 -4.26 5.07
CA LEU A 16 3.91 -4.11 3.67
C LEU A 16 5.43 -3.88 3.53
N GLU A 17 6.01 -3.01 4.36
CA GLU A 17 7.46 -2.77 4.38
C GLU A 17 8.28 -4.00 4.77
N GLU A 18 7.76 -4.87 5.64
CA GLU A 18 8.39 -6.15 5.99
C GLU A 18 8.29 -7.20 4.88
N MET A 19 7.34 -7.05 3.96
CA MET A 19 7.11 -8.00 2.86
C MET A 19 7.91 -7.69 1.60
N VAL A 20 8.31 -6.43 1.40
CA VAL A 20 9.02 -5.99 0.20
C VAL A 20 10.53 -5.97 0.38
N ASP A 21 11.27 -5.98 -0.73
CA ASP A 21 12.73 -5.86 -0.73
C ASP A 21 13.21 -4.42 -0.46
N GLU A 22 14.53 -4.23 -0.36
CA GLU A 22 15.15 -2.93 -0.11
C GLU A 22 14.99 -1.94 -1.29
N ASP A 23 14.67 -2.43 -2.49
CA ASP A 23 14.51 -1.62 -3.70
C ASP A 23 13.05 -1.15 -3.91
N THR A 24 12.12 -1.56 -3.03
CA THR A 24 10.69 -1.25 -3.12
C THR A 24 10.24 -0.30 -2.01
N GLU A 25 9.64 0.84 -2.38
CA GLU A 25 9.15 1.83 -1.43
C GLU A 25 7.61 1.80 -1.26
N ILE A 26 7.14 1.77 -0.01
CA ILE A 26 5.72 1.88 0.34
C ILE A 26 5.38 3.33 0.71
N VAL A 27 4.68 4.03 -0.19
CA VAL A 27 4.25 5.43 0.01
C VAL A 27 2.78 5.54 0.40
N LEU A 28 2.48 6.32 1.44
CA LEU A 28 1.10 6.68 1.81
C LEU A 28 0.78 8.07 1.28
N ILE A 29 -0.05 8.14 0.23
CA ILE A 29 -0.50 9.40 -0.36
C ILE A 29 -1.85 9.83 0.22
N ASN A 30 -1.94 11.08 0.67
CA ASN A 30 -3.17 11.66 1.23
C ASN A 30 -3.89 12.62 0.26
N ARG A 31 -3.35 12.79 -0.96
CA ARG A 31 -3.90 13.64 -2.02
C ARG A 31 -4.52 12.75 -3.10
N PRO A 32 -5.86 12.66 -3.20
CA PRO A 32 -6.51 11.85 -4.24
C PRO A 32 -6.14 12.25 -5.67
N SER A 33 -5.76 13.51 -5.90
CA SER A 33 -5.30 13.98 -7.21
C SER A 33 -4.00 13.31 -7.69
N ALA A 34 -3.21 12.73 -6.77
CA ALA A 34 -1.93 12.11 -7.09
C ALA A 34 -2.07 10.68 -7.64
N TYR A 35 -3.25 10.04 -7.57
CA TYR A 35 -3.43 8.68 -8.08
C TYR A 35 -3.08 8.54 -9.57
N GLY A 36 -3.36 9.57 -10.37
CA GLY A 36 -3.05 9.56 -11.81
C GLY A 36 -1.56 9.70 -12.12
N GLU A 37 -0.73 10.11 -11.17
CA GLU A 37 0.71 10.35 -11.38
C GLU A 37 1.54 9.05 -11.40
N TYR A 38 0.99 7.95 -10.88
CA TYR A 38 1.69 6.67 -10.68
C TYR A 38 1.20 5.54 -11.60
N SER A 39 0.95 5.81 -12.88
CA SER A 39 0.60 4.76 -13.84
C SER A 39 1.83 3.92 -14.24
N PRO A 40 1.73 2.57 -14.30
CA PRO A 40 0.53 1.74 -14.12
C PRO A 40 0.20 1.45 -12.65
N TYR A 41 -1.08 1.37 -12.32
CA TYR A 41 -1.58 0.96 -11.00
C TYR A 41 -2.79 0.03 -11.11
N SER A 42 -3.01 -0.76 -10.06
CA SER A 42 -4.22 -1.55 -9.83
C SER A 42 -4.87 -1.14 -8.49
N PHE A 43 -6.17 -1.35 -8.38
CA PHE A 43 -6.88 -1.19 -7.11
C PHE A 43 -6.96 -2.54 -6.41
N ALA A 44 -6.89 -2.51 -5.08
CA ALA A 44 -7.29 -3.62 -4.22
C ALA A 44 -8.56 -3.23 -3.48
N GLU A 45 -9.54 -4.12 -3.45
CA GLU A 45 -10.84 -3.92 -2.82
C GLU A 45 -10.81 -4.29 -1.32
N SER A 46 -9.74 -4.94 -0.85
CA SER A 46 -9.53 -5.29 0.56
C SER A 46 -8.06 -5.22 0.99
N GLU A 47 -7.81 -5.23 2.30
CA GLU A 47 -6.44 -5.31 2.85
C GLU A 47 -5.81 -6.67 2.53
N GLU A 48 -6.60 -7.74 2.54
CA GLU A 48 -6.15 -9.09 2.17
C GLU A 48 -5.70 -9.15 0.71
N GLU A 49 -6.49 -8.57 -0.20
CA GLU A 49 -6.13 -8.49 -1.62
C GLU A 49 -4.87 -7.65 -1.85
N LEU A 50 -4.71 -6.54 -1.12
CA LEU A 50 -3.50 -5.73 -1.20
C LEU A 50 -2.26 -6.52 -0.79
N LEU A 51 -2.33 -7.27 0.31
CA LEU A 51 -1.22 -8.09 0.81
C LEU A 51 -0.87 -9.21 -0.18
N GLU A 52 -1.88 -9.90 -0.72
CA GLU A 52 -1.67 -10.94 -1.74
C GLU A 52 -1.03 -10.38 -3.01
N ASN A 53 -1.50 -9.21 -3.48
CA ASN A 53 -0.93 -8.54 -4.65
C ASN A 53 0.54 -8.17 -4.44
N VAL A 54 0.89 -7.59 -3.28
CA VAL A 54 2.29 -7.24 -2.97
C VAL A 54 3.16 -8.48 -2.87
N LYS A 55 2.68 -9.54 -2.20
CA LYS A 55 3.40 -10.81 -2.13
C LYS A 55 3.72 -11.37 -3.52
N ASN A 56 2.73 -11.38 -4.40
CA ASN A 56 2.92 -11.83 -5.78
C ASN A 56 3.92 -10.95 -6.55
N VAL A 57 3.98 -9.64 -6.30
CA VAL A 57 4.97 -8.76 -6.95
C VAL A 57 6.39 -9.05 -6.47
N VAL A 58 6.59 -9.37 -5.19
CA VAL A 58 7.92 -9.60 -4.60
C VAL A 58 8.47 -11.00 -4.89
N GLU A 59 7.61 -12.01 -4.99
CA GLU A 59 8.03 -13.40 -5.22
C GLU A 59 8.35 -13.73 -6.70
N ASN A 60 8.09 -12.81 -7.63
CA ASN A 60 8.34 -12.96 -9.08
C ASN A 60 9.68 -12.36 -9.49
#